data_AF-A0A3B9HNZ6-F1
#
_entry.id   AF-A0A3B9HNZ6-F1
#
_cell.length_a   1.000
_cell.length_b   1.000
_cell.length_c   1.000
_cell.angle_alpha   90.00
_cell.angle_beta   90.00
_cell.angle_gamma   90.00
#
_symmetry.space_group_name_H-M   'P 1'
#
loop_
_entity.id
_entity.type
_entity.pdbx_description
1 polymer ?
#
loop_
_entity_poly.entity_id
_entity_poly.type
_entity_poly.pdbx_seq_one_letter_code
_entity_poly.pdbx_strand_id
1 'polypeptide(L)'
;ETSAPSNVLSATFQSLVLKAIYACPVGIYRMSPDIEDLVQTSNNLARVEIKDGHASLLCLCRSSVDSEKYDMAQAITSALELAGCEVKLEGGYPGWAPAPHSAIVTLMSDLYSELFDGKAHVNACHAGLECGILGTNYPGVDMISFGPNIRGAHSPDEKVQISSVQKFWKYLLATLERIPEKAS
;
A
#
# COMPACT_ATOMS: atom_id res chain seq x y z
N GLU A 1 8.19 -38.78 -19.32
CA GLU A 1 7.95 -37.74 -20.34
C GLU A 1 6.48 -37.36 -20.30
N THR A 2 6.16 -36.07 -20.33
CA THR A 2 4.78 -35.57 -20.38
C THR A 2 4.37 -35.44 -21.84
N SER A 3 3.18 -35.93 -22.20
CA SER A 3 2.64 -35.77 -23.55
C SER A 3 2.42 -34.29 -23.89
N ALA A 4 2.62 -33.92 -25.15
CA ALA A 4 2.34 -32.57 -25.61
C ALA A 4 0.86 -32.17 -25.36
N PRO A 5 0.57 -30.91 -25.01
CA PRO A 5 -0.79 -30.45 -24.79
C PRO A 5 -1.60 -30.52 -26.09
N SER A 6 -2.88 -30.87 -25.98
CA SER A 6 -3.79 -30.98 -27.13
C SER A 6 -4.11 -29.63 -27.78
N ASN A 7 -4.06 -28.56 -27.00
CA ASN A 7 -4.32 -27.19 -27.44
C ASN A 7 -3.19 -26.27 -26.97
N VAL A 8 -2.83 -25.32 -27.83
CA VAL A 8 -1.87 -24.27 -27.53
C VAL A 8 -2.45 -22.92 -27.97
N LEU A 9 -1.88 -21.83 -27.44
CA LEU A 9 -2.25 -20.49 -27.87
C LEU A 9 -1.86 -20.28 -29.33
N SER A 10 -2.67 -19.51 -30.06
CA SER A 10 -2.26 -19.05 -31.38
C SER A 10 -1.03 -18.15 -31.25
N ALA A 11 -0.15 -18.16 -32.25
CA ALA A 11 1.06 -17.34 -32.25
C ALA A 11 0.76 -15.85 -32.04
N THR A 12 -0.34 -15.37 -32.63
CA THR A 12 -0.82 -13.99 -32.46
C THR A 12 -1.20 -13.70 -31.01
N PHE A 13 -2.03 -14.55 -30.39
CA PHE A 13 -2.48 -14.34 -29.02
C PHE A 13 -1.32 -14.45 -28.03
N GLN A 14 -0.42 -15.42 -28.21
CA GLN A 14 0.81 -15.54 -27.43
C GLN A 14 1.65 -14.26 -27.52
N SER A 15 1.84 -13.70 -28.72
CA SER A 15 2.60 -12.47 -28.89
C SER A 15 1.95 -11.28 -28.19
N LEU A 16 0.62 -11.18 -28.19
CA LEU A 16 -0.10 -10.09 -27.52
C LEU A 16 0.05 -10.18 -26.01
N VAL A 17 -0.16 -11.37 -25.43
CA VAL A 17 -0.01 -11.58 -23.97
C VAL A 17 1.41 -11.27 -23.51
N LEU A 18 2.42 -11.75 -24.22
CA LEU A 18 3.81 -11.49 -23.86
C LEU A 18 4.16 -9.99 -23.93
N LYS A 19 3.67 -9.28 -24.95
CA LYS A 19 3.85 -7.82 -25.07
C LYS A 19 3.11 -7.07 -23.97
N ALA A 20 1.89 -7.47 -23.63
CA ALA A 20 1.12 -6.88 -22.54
C ALA A 20 1.86 -6.99 -21.21
N ILE A 21 2.35 -8.19 -20.87
CA ILE A 21 3.12 -8.42 -19.64
C ILE A 21 4.41 -7.59 -19.65
N TYR A 22 5.14 -7.57 -20.76
CA TYR A 22 6.40 -6.85 -20.87
C TYR A 22 6.23 -5.32 -20.79
N ALA A 23 5.17 -4.78 -21.40
CA ALA A 23 4.91 -3.35 -21.44
C ALA A 23 4.21 -2.82 -20.18
N CYS A 24 3.54 -3.68 -19.40
CA CYS A 24 2.87 -3.28 -18.17
C CYS A 24 3.89 -2.74 -17.15
N PRO A 25 3.77 -1.49 -16.68
CA PRO A 25 4.64 -0.97 -15.64
C PRO A 25 4.56 -1.82 -14.37
N VAL A 26 5.70 -2.31 -13.85
CA VAL A 26 5.76 -3.13 -12.63
C VAL A 26 6.93 -2.68 -11.77
N GLY A 27 6.73 -2.69 -10.45
CA GLY A 27 7.73 -2.33 -9.45
C GLY A 27 7.60 -0.89 -8.98
N ILE A 28 8.70 -0.37 -8.44
CA ILE A 28 8.81 1.01 -7.96
C ILE A 28 8.84 1.94 -9.17
N TYR A 29 7.87 2.85 -9.24
CA TYR A 29 7.84 3.90 -10.26
C TYR A 29 8.52 5.17 -9.78
N ARG A 30 8.28 5.54 -8.51
CA ARG A 30 8.82 6.76 -7.92
C ARG A 30 9.07 6.59 -6.43
N MET A 31 10.24 7.05 -5.98
CA MET A 31 10.55 7.27 -4.57
C MET A 31 10.06 8.65 -4.14
N SER A 32 9.66 8.77 -2.88
CA SER A 32 9.22 10.04 -2.30
C SER A 32 10.37 11.05 -2.31
N PRO A 33 10.14 12.30 -2.74
CA PRO A 33 11.13 13.36 -2.61
C PRO A 33 11.25 13.88 -1.17
N ASP A 34 10.22 13.64 -0.34
CA ASP A 34 10.10 14.22 1.00
C ASP A 34 10.57 13.26 2.11
N ILE A 35 10.56 11.95 1.85
CA ILE A 35 10.96 10.91 2.82
C ILE A 35 11.95 9.95 2.18
N GLU A 36 13.16 9.92 2.73
CA GLU A 36 14.24 9.02 2.31
C GLU A 36 13.78 7.56 2.38
N ASP A 37 14.18 6.77 1.37
CA ASP A 37 13.86 5.34 1.22
C ASP A 37 12.36 4.97 1.19
N LEU A 38 11.45 5.95 1.06
CA LEU A 38 10.02 5.68 0.93
C LEU A 38 9.60 5.55 -0.53
N VAL A 39 8.99 4.42 -0.89
CA VAL A 39 8.29 4.28 -2.18
C VAL A 39 7.04 5.16 -2.16
N GLN A 40 6.92 6.05 -3.14
CA GLN A 40 5.74 6.90 -3.31
C GLN A 40 4.71 6.23 -4.20
N THR A 41 5.12 5.78 -5.40
CA THR A 41 4.23 5.19 -6.41
C THR A 41 4.81 3.87 -6.91
N SER A 42 3.97 2.84 -7.00
CA SER A 42 4.33 1.52 -7.51
C SER A 42 3.16 0.81 -8.18
N ASN A 43 3.47 -0.23 -8.95
CA ASN A 43 2.47 -1.19 -9.42
C ASN A 43 2.96 -2.62 -9.25
N ASN A 44 2.03 -3.55 -8.99
CA ASN A 44 2.31 -4.97 -8.95
C ASN A 44 1.37 -5.73 -9.89
N LEU A 45 1.91 -6.43 -10.88
CA LEU A 45 1.16 -7.41 -11.67
C LEU A 45 1.05 -8.71 -10.87
N ALA A 46 -0.03 -8.84 -10.10
CA ALA A 46 -0.20 -9.85 -9.07
C ALA A 46 -0.63 -11.22 -9.63
N ARG A 47 -1.39 -11.23 -10.73
CA ARG A 47 -1.90 -12.47 -11.33
C ARG A 47 -1.98 -12.32 -12.83
N VAL A 48 -1.46 -13.33 -13.52
CA VAL A 48 -1.70 -13.56 -14.94
C VAL A 48 -2.36 -14.91 -15.06
N GLU A 49 -3.55 -14.95 -15.66
CA GLU A 49 -4.30 -16.18 -15.88
C GLU A 49 -4.65 -16.30 -17.36
N ILE A 50 -4.44 -17.50 -17.91
CA ILE A 50 -4.85 -17.86 -19.27
C ILE A 50 -5.80 -19.03 -19.15
N LYS A 51 -7.07 -18.81 -19.50
CA LYS A 51 -8.13 -19.81 -19.32
C LYS A 51 -9.26 -19.57 -20.31
N ASP A 52 -9.82 -20.65 -20.84
CA ASP A 52 -11.01 -20.65 -21.71
C ASP A 52 -10.90 -19.68 -22.91
N GLY A 53 -9.69 -19.52 -23.46
CA GLY A 53 -9.43 -18.64 -24.60
C GLY A 53 -9.23 -17.15 -24.24
N HIS A 54 -9.18 -16.82 -22.96
CA HIS A 54 -8.99 -15.46 -22.46
C HIS A 54 -7.72 -15.33 -21.62
N ALA A 55 -7.15 -14.12 -21.60
CA ALA A 55 -6.10 -13.74 -20.68
C ALA A 55 -6.64 -12.68 -19.71
N SER A 56 -6.37 -12.86 -18.41
CA SER A 56 -6.69 -11.91 -17.35
C SER A 56 -5.40 -11.49 -16.65
N LEU A 57 -5.20 -10.18 -16.53
CA LEU A 57 -4.07 -9.57 -15.85
C LEU A 57 -4.61 -8.71 -14.71
N LEU A 58 -4.21 -9.02 -13.48
CA LEU A 58 -4.63 -8.26 -12.30
C LEU A 58 -3.45 -7.47 -11.74
N CYS A 59 -3.59 -6.15 -11.74
CA CYS A 59 -2.63 -5.21 -11.20
C CYS A 59 -3.12 -4.59 -9.90
N LEU A 60 -2.19 -4.24 -9.02
CA LEU A 60 -2.45 -3.40 -7.85
C LEU A 60 -1.52 -2.18 -7.89
N CYS A 61 -2.07 -1.07 -8.36
CA CYS A 61 -1.42 0.24 -8.34
C CYS A 61 -1.55 0.85 -6.95
N ARG A 62 -0.47 1.46 -6.45
CA ARG A 62 -0.43 2.16 -5.16
C ARG A 62 0.29 3.49 -5.32
N SER A 63 -0.26 4.53 -4.69
CA SER A 63 0.48 5.76 -4.46
C SER A 63 0.03 6.44 -3.16
N SER A 64 0.94 7.13 -2.49
CA SER A 64 0.59 8.10 -1.44
C SER A 64 0.06 9.42 -2.01
N VAL A 65 0.21 9.64 -3.32
CA VAL A 65 -0.25 10.84 -4.04
C VAL A 65 -1.28 10.43 -5.09
N ASP A 66 -2.52 10.89 -4.94
CA ASP A 66 -3.63 10.46 -5.79
C ASP A 66 -3.43 10.79 -7.28
N SER A 67 -2.85 11.95 -7.62
CA SER A 67 -2.57 12.30 -9.01
C SER A 67 -1.61 11.30 -9.68
N GLU A 68 -0.60 10.81 -8.96
CA GLU A 68 0.34 9.81 -9.48
C GLU A 68 -0.28 8.41 -9.56
N LYS A 69 -1.20 8.07 -8.65
CA LYS A 69 -1.98 6.84 -8.74
C LYS A 69 -2.78 6.81 -10.04
N TYR A 70 -3.45 7.91 -10.38
CA TYR A 70 -4.23 8.02 -11.60
C TYR A 70 -3.34 8.03 -12.85
N ASP A 71 -2.21 8.72 -12.82
CA ASP A 71 -1.23 8.70 -13.92
C ASP A 71 -0.71 7.28 -14.19
N MET A 72 -0.29 6.56 -13.14
CA MET A 72 0.14 5.16 -13.25
C MET A 72 -0.98 4.25 -13.76
N ALA A 73 -2.21 4.42 -13.26
CA ALA A 73 -3.35 3.67 -13.76
C ALA A 73 -3.56 3.89 -15.27
N GLN A 74 -3.40 5.13 -15.76
CA GLN A 74 -3.51 5.43 -17.19
C GLN A 74 -2.36 4.84 -18.02
N ALA A 75 -1.13 4.83 -17.49
CA ALA A 75 0.00 4.18 -18.14
C ALA A 75 -0.24 2.66 -18.30
N ILE A 76 -0.74 2.00 -17.25
CA ILE A 76 -1.11 0.58 -17.28
C ILE A 76 -2.24 0.35 -18.29
N THR A 77 -3.31 1.14 -18.23
CA THR A 77 -4.44 1.04 -19.16
C THR A 77 -3.97 1.15 -20.60
N SER A 78 -3.17 2.16 -20.92
CA SER A 78 -2.64 2.39 -22.27
C SER A 78 -1.81 1.20 -22.76
N ALA A 79 -0.95 0.62 -21.91
CA ALA A 79 -0.14 -0.53 -22.28
C ALA A 79 -0.97 -1.78 -22.58
N LEU A 80 -2.03 -2.03 -21.81
CA LEU A 80 -2.90 -3.21 -21.96
C LEU A 80 -3.88 -3.05 -23.13
N GLU A 81 -4.43 -1.86 -23.36
CA GLU A 81 -5.31 -1.57 -24.49
C GLU A 81 -4.59 -1.73 -25.84
N LEU A 82 -3.30 -1.38 -25.92
CA LEU A 82 -2.47 -1.65 -27.11
C LEU A 82 -2.34 -3.15 -27.43
N ALA A 83 -2.53 -4.02 -26.44
CA ALA A 83 -2.56 -5.48 -26.62
C ALA A 83 -3.97 -6.03 -26.86
N GLY A 84 -4.99 -5.17 -26.93
CA GLY A 84 -6.39 -5.54 -27.15
C GLY A 84 -7.14 -5.95 -25.88
N CYS A 85 -6.62 -5.65 -24.69
CA CYS A 85 -7.33 -5.88 -23.43
C CYS A 85 -8.40 -4.80 -23.19
N GLU A 86 -9.53 -5.21 -22.61
CA GLU A 86 -10.44 -4.30 -21.91
C GLU A 86 -9.91 -4.09 -20.49
N VAL A 87 -9.83 -2.83 -20.04
CA VAL A 87 -9.30 -2.49 -18.72
C VAL A 87 -10.39 -1.89 -17.85
N LYS A 88 -10.54 -2.44 -16.64
CA LYS A 88 -11.47 -1.93 -15.63
C LYS A 88 -10.70 -1.53 -14.38
N LEU A 89 -10.88 -0.29 -13.94
CA LEU A 89 -10.30 0.24 -12.71
C LEU A 89 -11.34 0.17 -11.59
N GLU A 90 -11.02 -0.53 -10.51
CA GLU A 90 -11.92 -0.72 -9.36
C GLU A 90 -11.16 -0.63 -8.03
N GLY A 91 -11.90 -0.51 -6.92
CA GLY A 91 -11.33 -0.60 -5.57
C GLY A 91 -10.39 0.55 -5.21
N GLY A 92 -10.52 1.71 -5.86
CA GLY A 92 -9.72 2.89 -5.56
C GLY A 92 -9.98 3.41 -4.14
N TYR A 93 -8.92 3.66 -3.39
CA TYR A 93 -8.95 4.34 -2.09
C TYR A 93 -7.89 5.46 -2.07
N PRO A 94 -8.13 6.56 -1.32
CA PRO A 94 -7.20 7.68 -1.25
C PRO A 94 -5.89 7.30 -0.54
N GLY A 95 -4.80 7.94 -0.94
CA GLY A 95 -3.55 7.91 -0.18
C GLY A 95 -3.69 8.63 1.18
N TRP A 96 -2.75 8.37 2.09
CA TRP A 96 -2.58 9.16 3.31
C TRP A 96 -1.21 9.84 3.25
N ALA A 97 -1.21 11.14 2.96
CA ALA A 97 0.02 11.92 2.88
C ALA A 97 0.66 12.06 4.28
N PRO A 98 1.99 11.86 4.41
CA PRO A 98 2.68 12.01 5.69
C PRO A 98 2.57 13.42 6.26
N ALA A 99 2.33 13.52 7.57
CA ALA A 99 2.29 14.78 8.33
C ALA A 99 3.23 14.70 9.56
N PRO A 100 4.56 14.69 9.36
CA PRO A 100 5.53 14.38 10.43
C PRO A 100 5.55 15.40 11.58
N HIS A 101 5.00 16.60 11.36
CA HIS A 101 4.95 17.69 12.35
C HIS A 101 3.56 17.88 12.98
N SER A 102 2.68 16.88 12.88
CA SER A 102 1.36 16.98 13.51
C SER A 102 1.44 16.90 15.03
N ALA A 103 0.42 17.42 15.71
CA ALA A 103 0.42 17.54 17.17
C ALA A 103 0.42 16.15 17.83
N ILE A 104 -0.37 15.22 17.29
CA ILE A 104 -0.42 13.85 17.81
C ILE A 104 0.90 13.09 17.57
N VAL A 105 1.58 13.31 16.43
CA VAL A 105 2.88 12.70 16.15
C VAL A 105 3.93 13.17 17.16
N THR A 106 3.95 14.48 17.45
CA THR A 106 4.86 15.06 18.45
C THR A 106 4.59 14.49 19.84
N LEU A 107 3.33 14.56 20.29
CA LEU A 107 2.91 14.07 21.60
C LEU A 107 3.26 12.60 21.81
N MET A 108 2.96 11.76 20.82
CA MET A 108 3.22 10.33 20.91
C MET A 108 4.73 10.05 20.89
N SER A 109 5.51 10.74 20.04
CA SER A 109 6.97 10.58 20.00
C SER A 109 7.67 10.90 21.33
N ASP A 110 7.24 11.98 21.98
CA ASP A 110 7.75 12.38 23.29
C ASP A 110 7.36 11.33 24.35
N LEU A 111 6.09 10.95 24.38
CA LEU A 111 5.57 9.95 25.31
C LEU A 111 6.25 8.59 25.17
N TYR A 112 6.59 8.17 23.95
CA TYR A 112 7.34 6.93 23.73
C TYR A 112 8.70 6.98 24.41
N SER A 113 9.41 8.11 24.28
CA SER A 113 10.73 8.33 24.87
C SER A 113 10.68 8.43 26.39
N GLU A 114 9.57 8.92 26.97
CA GLU A 114 9.32 8.91 28.41
C GLU A 114 9.06 7.50 28.95
N LEU A 115 8.25 6.70 28.23
CA LEU A 115 7.78 5.41 28.72
C LEU A 115 8.75 4.24 28.47
N PHE A 116 9.63 4.38 27.49
CA PHE A 116 10.47 3.30 26.99
C PHE A 116 11.90 3.78 26.74
N ASP A 117 12.85 2.86 26.87
CA ASP A 117 14.26 3.14 26.55
C ASP A 117 14.43 3.21 25.02
N GLY A 118 14.40 4.42 24.48
CA GLY A 118 14.62 4.71 23.06
C GLY A 118 13.62 5.69 22.46
N LYS A 119 13.87 6.08 21.21
CA LYS A 119 13.00 7.00 20.45
C LYS A 119 11.96 6.22 19.64
N ALA A 120 10.79 6.81 19.44
CA ALA A 120 9.83 6.30 18.47
C ALA A 120 10.41 6.40 17.05
N HIS A 121 10.23 5.35 16.25
CA HIS A 121 10.52 5.39 14.82
C HIS A 121 9.28 5.91 14.08
N VAL A 122 9.26 7.21 13.79
CA VAL A 122 8.18 7.86 13.03
C VAL A 122 8.45 7.66 11.55
N ASN A 123 7.63 6.82 10.90
CA ASN A 123 7.80 6.46 9.51
C ASN A 123 6.48 6.56 8.76
N ALA A 124 6.57 6.73 7.44
CA ALA A 124 5.49 6.43 6.51
C ALA A 124 5.72 5.02 5.92
N CYS A 125 4.64 4.34 5.53
CA CYS A 125 4.72 3.03 4.90
C CYS A 125 4.10 3.04 3.50
N HIS A 126 4.69 2.29 2.58
CA HIS A 126 4.09 2.03 1.27
C HIS A 126 3.05 0.90 1.36
N ALA A 127 1.96 1.16 2.09
CA ALA A 127 0.84 0.25 2.30
C ALA A 127 -0.48 1.03 2.34
N GLY A 128 -1.61 0.32 2.20
CA GLY A 128 -2.92 0.91 2.39
C GLY A 128 -3.30 0.90 3.87
N LEU A 129 -3.66 2.07 4.41
CA LEU A 129 -4.21 2.23 5.76
C LEU A 129 -5.55 2.95 5.66
N GLU A 130 -6.52 2.60 6.51
CA GLU A 130 -7.82 3.29 6.51
C GLU A 130 -7.72 4.79 6.84
N CYS A 131 -6.60 5.25 7.42
CA CYS A 131 -6.32 6.66 7.67
C CYS A 131 -6.50 7.54 6.42
N GLY A 132 -6.22 7.04 5.21
CA GLY A 132 -6.48 7.80 3.98
C GLY A 132 -7.97 8.06 3.76
N ILE A 133 -8.79 7.03 3.97
CA ILE A 133 -10.25 7.10 3.86
C ILE A 133 -10.82 8.00 4.97
N LEU A 134 -10.37 7.80 6.22
CA LEU A 134 -10.81 8.58 7.37
C LEU A 134 -10.48 10.06 7.20
N GLY A 135 -9.26 10.41 6.78
CA GLY A 135 -8.85 11.80 6.56
C GLY A 135 -9.62 12.51 5.45
N THR A 136 -10.02 11.76 4.41
CA THR A 136 -10.85 12.29 3.33
C THR A 136 -12.27 12.61 3.82
N ASN A 137 -12.84 11.75 4.68
CA ASN A 137 -14.21 11.91 5.18
C ASN A 137 -14.31 12.84 6.41
N TYR A 138 -13.23 12.98 7.17
CA TYR A 138 -13.15 13.85 8.34
C TYR A 138 -11.98 14.83 8.23
N PRO A 139 -12.10 15.86 7.38
CA PRO A 139 -11.08 16.88 7.24
C PRO A 139 -10.79 17.57 8.57
N GLY A 140 -9.52 17.75 8.91
CA GLY A 140 -9.08 18.43 10.13
C GLY A 140 -8.91 17.54 11.35
N VAL A 141 -9.16 16.22 11.25
CA VAL A 141 -8.77 15.27 12.30
C VAL A 141 -7.26 15.02 12.20
N ASP A 142 -6.55 15.22 13.31
CA ASP A 142 -5.15 14.83 13.43
C ASP A 142 -5.06 13.33 13.75
N MET A 143 -4.28 12.59 12.97
CA MET A 143 -4.29 11.13 12.96
C MET A 143 -2.88 10.55 13.02
N ILE A 144 -2.75 9.41 13.67
CA ILE A 144 -1.55 8.58 13.71
C ILE A 144 -1.94 7.10 13.75
N SER A 145 -1.11 6.25 13.14
CA SER A 145 -1.24 4.81 13.21
C SER A 145 -0.08 4.22 14.00
N PHE A 146 -0.38 3.32 14.93
CA PHE A 146 0.60 2.61 15.74
C PHE A 146 0.00 1.27 16.21
N GLY A 147 0.84 0.29 16.53
CA GLY A 147 0.36 -1.04 16.92
C GLY A 147 1.46 -1.95 17.44
N PRO A 148 1.10 -3.18 17.87
CA PRO A 148 2.06 -4.18 18.28
C PRO A 148 2.83 -4.77 17.08
N ASN A 149 3.91 -5.50 17.38
CA ASN A 149 4.67 -6.21 16.35
C ASN A 149 3.88 -7.43 15.87
N ILE A 150 3.46 -7.39 14.60
CA ILE A 150 2.85 -8.50 13.87
C ILE A 150 3.78 -8.88 12.72
N ARG A 151 4.01 -10.17 12.51
CA ARG A 151 4.87 -10.70 11.43
C ARG A 151 4.10 -11.71 10.59
N GLY A 152 4.32 -11.70 9.28
CA GLY A 152 3.63 -12.61 8.36
C GLY A 152 2.15 -12.28 8.19
N ALA A 153 1.73 -11.02 8.39
CA ALA A 153 0.35 -10.63 8.18
C ALA A 153 -0.12 -11.04 6.77
N HIS A 154 -1.34 -11.57 6.69
CA HIS A 154 -1.94 -12.11 5.46
C HIS A 154 -1.31 -13.41 4.93
N SER A 155 -0.48 -14.10 5.71
CA SER A 155 -0.02 -15.46 5.41
C SER A 155 -0.40 -16.45 6.52
N PRO A 156 -0.39 -17.76 6.25
CA PRO A 156 -0.54 -18.77 7.30
C PRO A 156 0.51 -18.70 8.42
N ASP A 157 1.60 -17.95 8.22
CA ASP A 157 2.67 -17.73 9.20
C ASP A 157 2.39 -16.52 10.13
N GLU A 158 1.21 -15.91 10.03
CA GLU A 158 0.83 -14.74 10.80
C GLU A 158 0.94 -14.99 12.31
N LYS A 159 1.70 -14.12 12.98
CA LYS A 159 1.90 -14.19 14.43
C LYS A 159 2.10 -12.82 15.05
N VAL A 160 1.58 -12.66 16.26
CA VAL A 160 1.73 -11.45 17.08
C VAL A 160 2.68 -11.69 18.25
N GLN A 161 3.55 -10.73 18.52
CA GLN A 161 4.45 -10.79 19.66
C GLN A 161 3.73 -10.31 20.94
N ILE A 162 3.41 -11.24 21.84
CA ILE A 162 2.65 -10.99 23.09
C ILE A 162 3.25 -9.82 23.91
N SER A 163 4.57 -9.78 24.08
CA SER A 163 5.21 -8.72 24.85
C SER A 163 5.05 -7.33 24.22
N SER A 164 4.94 -7.26 22.89
CA SER A 164 4.71 -5.98 22.19
C SER A 164 3.26 -5.50 22.32
N VAL A 165 2.30 -6.42 22.50
CA VAL A 165 0.90 -6.07 22.81
C VAL A 165 0.80 -5.37 24.17
N GLN A 166 1.53 -5.84 25.19
CA GLN A 166 1.59 -5.18 26.49
C GLN A 166 2.19 -3.77 26.40
N LYS A 167 3.27 -3.63 25.61
CA LYS A 167 3.90 -2.33 25.33
C LYS A 167 2.92 -1.38 24.63
N PHE A 168 2.23 -1.85 23.59
CA PHE A 168 1.19 -1.12 22.87
C PHE A 168 0.07 -0.66 23.80
N TRP A 169 -0.45 -1.55 24.65
CA TRP A 169 -1.56 -1.24 25.54
C TRP A 169 -1.20 -0.14 26.55
N LYS A 170 -0.02 -0.25 27.19
CA LYS A 170 0.49 0.80 28.09
C LYS A 170 0.62 2.14 27.37
N TYR A 171 1.12 2.11 26.13
CA TYR A 171 1.33 3.32 25.34
C TYR A 171 0.01 3.98 24.94
N LEU A 172 -0.96 3.19 24.46
CA LEU A 172 -2.31 3.65 24.14
C LEU A 172 -2.96 4.36 25.33
N LEU A 173 -2.96 3.73 26.51
CA LEU A 173 -3.57 4.32 27.71
C LEU A 173 -2.90 5.64 28.09
N ALA A 174 -1.56 5.68 28.11
CA ALA A 174 -0.83 6.89 28.42
C ALA A 174 -1.05 8.00 27.37
N THR A 175 -1.23 7.65 26.09
CA THR A 175 -1.61 8.62 25.05
C THR A 175 -2.97 9.24 25.35
N LEU A 176 -3.98 8.42 25.68
CA LEU A 176 -5.32 8.88 26.01
C LEU A 176 -5.34 9.80 27.24
N GLU A 177 -4.53 9.49 28.26
CA GLU A 177 -4.38 10.33 29.47
C GLU A 177 -3.70 11.68 29.19
N ARG A 178 -2.84 11.76 28.16
CA ARG A 178 -2.05 12.96 27.83
C ARG A 178 -2.71 13.82 26.75
N ILE A 179 -3.85 13.43 26.18
CA ILE A 179 -4.55 14.24 25.17
C ILE A 179 -4.78 15.66 25.74
N PRO A 180 -4.32 16.72 25.05
CA PRO A 180 -4.43 18.07 25.56
C PRO A 180 -5.89 18.49 25.65
N GLU A 181 -6.20 19.35 26.63
CA GLU A 181 -7.47 20.05 26.63
C GLU A 181 -7.60 20.90 25.36
N LYS A 182 -8.82 20.96 24.82
CA LYS A 182 -9.09 21.75 23.63
C LYS A 182 -8.73 23.21 23.93
N ALA A 183 -7.78 23.77 23.17
CA ALA A 183 -7.49 25.19 23.23
C ALA A 183 -8.79 25.97 22.97
N SER A 184 -9.16 26.81 23.94
CA SER A 184 -10.34 27.68 23.90
C SER A 184 -10.25 28.71 22.79
#